data_AF-G2EA06-F1
#
_entry.id   AF-G2EA06-F1
#
_cell.length_a   1.000
_cell.length_b   1.000
_cell.length_c   1.000
_cell.angle_alpha   90.00
_cell.angle_beta   90.00
_cell.angle_gamma   90.00
#
_symmetry.space_group_name_H-M   'P 1'
#
loop_
_entity.id
_entity.type
_entity.pdbx_description
1 polymer ?
#
loop_
_entity_poly.entity_id
_entity_poly.type
_entity_poly.pdbx_seq_one_letter_code
_entity_poly.pdbx_strand_id
1 'polypeptide(L)'
;MQNISLFISLVLLFAFSFMKAQTTNEGMLFVGEDTQFSTVERFDNLTTGSFYNDGDTYIYSHFNNDGTLDFYQNTGLTRFIGTSFQAISGSGISYLYDVYFNNSSNVVPFQLSGNLNVSGESDFYEGIVDNDNFGGKMTFNTNAFHINTSDYSHVDGAVNKLGNQEFTYPIGDGGYYRFASISVLGNSAPGNSAPGNSAALFEGKFYFENSNNLYSHELKAGVIEEIDNQEYWTIEKVSANTDDGLITLSWRDVTTPAIFIQAAEQDALTIVRWDVATNIWVDEGGAIDLDSQTVTTSVSGYGVFTFGRVKSDLILPCGVVVYNSVTPNNDGKNDFFFIDTSAGDCARNLKVKIFNRWGVKVFETNNYGVNGHIFDGYSTGRLTTKDSELLPSGTYYYILEYDYGNEADNNRHKQAGFLYLSAN
;
A
#
# COMPACT_ATOMS: atom_id res chain seq x y z
N MET A 1 60.26 -64.82 36.91
CA MET A 1 60.52 -63.93 35.76
C MET A 1 59.29 -63.99 34.86
N GLN A 2 58.48 -62.93 34.88
CA GLN A 2 57.27 -62.80 34.06
C GLN A 2 57.66 -62.41 32.63
N ASN A 3 57.13 -63.14 31.65
CA ASN A 3 57.20 -62.73 30.24
C ASN A 3 56.15 -61.65 30.00
N ILE A 4 56.60 -60.43 29.74
CA ILE A 4 55.73 -59.32 29.33
C ILE A 4 55.69 -59.31 27.81
N SER A 5 54.53 -59.65 27.24
CA SER A 5 54.24 -59.51 25.82
C SER A 5 53.86 -58.06 25.52
N LEU A 6 54.61 -57.41 24.64
CA LEU A 6 54.31 -56.06 24.15
C LEU A 6 53.41 -56.16 22.91
N PHE A 7 52.11 -55.89 23.07
CA PHE A 7 51.19 -55.66 21.95
C PHE A 7 51.23 -54.18 21.57
N ILE A 8 51.83 -53.86 20.43
CA ILE A 8 51.73 -52.54 19.81
C ILE A 8 50.48 -52.53 18.94
N SER A 9 49.43 -51.88 19.42
CA SER A 9 48.23 -51.61 18.63
C SER A 9 48.44 -50.31 17.85
N LEU A 10 48.55 -50.41 16.53
CA LEU A 10 48.60 -49.24 15.64
C LEU A 10 47.16 -48.71 15.49
N VAL A 11 46.83 -47.65 16.24
CA VAL A 11 45.57 -46.92 16.07
C VAL A 11 45.69 -46.06 14.82
N LEU A 12 45.06 -46.50 13.72
CA LEU A 12 44.85 -45.67 12.54
C LEU A 12 43.75 -44.65 12.87
N LEU A 13 44.14 -43.42 13.20
CA LEU A 13 43.22 -42.28 13.28
C LEU A 13 42.80 -41.90 11.86
N PHE A 14 41.65 -42.42 11.41
CA PHE A 14 40.94 -41.88 10.25
C PHE A 14 40.36 -40.51 10.65
N ALA A 15 41.12 -39.44 10.41
CA ALA A 15 40.55 -38.10 10.36
C ALA A 15 39.69 -38.01 9.09
N PHE A 16 38.38 -38.25 9.21
CA PHE A 16 37.42 -37.88 8.18
C PHE A 16 37.31 -36.35 8.17
N SER A 17 38.17 -35.70 7.39
CA SER A 17 37.97 -34.30 7.03
C SER A 17 36.71 -34.23 6.18
N PHE A 18 35.58 -33.79 6.75
CA PHE A 18 34.40 -33.43 5.98
C PHE A 18 34.75 -32.22 5.11
N MET A 19 35.23 -32.44 3.88
CA MET A 19 35.35 -31.37 2.90
C MET A 19 33.94 -31.01 2.43
N LYS A 20 33.42 -29.86 2.87
CA LYS A 20 32.23 -29.28 2.25
C LYS A 20 32.65 -28.70 0.90
N ALA A 21 32.22 -29.34 -0.17
CA ALA A 21 32.55 -28.92 -1.53
C ALA A 21 31.62 -27.79 -1.96
N GLN A 22 32.09 -26.54 -1.94
CA GLN A 22 31.38 -25.38 -2.48
C GLN A 22 31.42 -25.37 -4.02
N THR A 23 30.40 -24.81 -4.66
CA THR A 23 30.43 -24.54 -6.11
C THR A 23 30.82 -23.09 -6.32
N THR A 24 32.04 -22.86 -6.82
CA THR A 24 32.55 -21.51 -7.09
C THR A 24 32.68 -21.30 -8.60
N ASN A 25 32.00 -20.28 -9.14
CA ASN A 25 32.15 -19.86 -10.53
C ASN A 25 33.08 -18.64 -10.62
N GLU A 26 34.20 -18.82 -11.32
CA GLU A 26 35.18 -17.77 -11.62
C GLU A 26 35.20 -17.38 -13.11
N GLY A 27 34.43 -18.09 -13.95
CA GLY A 27 34.39 -17.94 -15.40
C GLY A 27 32.95 -17.94 -15.93
N MET A 28 32.71 -18.61 -17.05
CA MET A 28 31.35 -18.70 -17.62
C MET A 28 30.68 -20.02 -17.22
N LEU A 29 29.54 -19.92 -16.53
CA LEU A 29 28.59 -20.99 -16.33
C LEU A 29 27.33 -20.66 -17.13
N PHE A 30 26.95 -21.53 -18.06
CA PHE A 30 25.71 -21.39 -18.83
C PHE A 30 24.88 -22.66 -18.68
N VAL A 31 23.66 -22.51 -18.17
CA VAL A 31 22.65 -23.57 -18.07
C VAL A 31 21.63 -23.30 -19.15
N GLY A 32 21.68 -24.06 -20.25
CA GLY A 32 20.79 -23.87 -21.38
C GLY A 32 19.38 -24.43 -21.15
N GLU A 33 18.47 -24.13 -22.07
CA GLU A 33 17.13 -24.74 -22.13
C GLU A 33 17.21 -26.28 -21.97
N ASP A 34 16.20 -26.85 -21.32
CA ASP A 34 16.09 -28.29 -21.03
C ASP A 34 17.28 -28.90 -20.25
N THR A 35 18.14 -28.07 -19.66
CA THR A 35 19.29 -28.52 -18.87
C THR A 35 19.01 -28.32 -17.39
N GLN A 36 19.41 -29.30 -16.57
CA GLN A 36 19.38 -29.20 -15.12
C GLN A 36 20.78 -28.94 -14.56
N PHE A 37 20.88 -27.98 -13.66
CA PHE A 37 22.07 -27.72 -12.86
C PHE A 37 21.71 -27.72 -11.39
N SER A 38 22.58 -28.27 -10.53
CA SER A 38 22.31 -28.30 -9.09
C SER A 38 23.58 -28.09 -8.28
N THR A 39 23.46 -27.33 -7.21
CA THR A 39 24.51 -27.17 -6.19
C THR A 39 23.95 -27.50 -4.81
N VAL A 40 24.61 -28.44 -4.13
CA VAL A 40 24.16 -28.94 -2.82
C VAL A 40 24.67 -28.07 -1.68
N GLU A 41 25.94 -27.69 -1.74
CA GLU A 41 26.53 -26.70 -0.82
C GLU A 41 26.44 -25.30 -1.44
N ARG A 42 27.02 -24.31 -0.76
CA ARG A 42 26.98 -22.91 -1.19
C ARG A 42 27.40 -22.73 -2.66
N PHE A 43 26.67 -21.88 -3.37
CA PHE A 43 27.02 -21.39 -4.70
C PHE A 43 27.58 -19.98 -4.61
N ASP A 44 28.79 -19.78 -5.12
CA ASP A 44 29.44 -18.48 -5.16
C ASP A 44 29.78 -18.12 -6.61
N ASN A 45 29.02 -17.20 -7.20
CA ASN A 45 29.39 -16.54 -8.45
C ASN A 45 30.26 -15.32 -8.12
N LEU A 46 31.57 -15.45 -8.29
CA LEU A 46 32.51 -14.39 -7.92
C LEU A 46 32.43 -13.22 -8.89
N THR A 47 33.07 -12.10 -8.56
CA THR A 47 33.10 -10.89 -9.42
C THR A 47 33.61 -11.13 -10.85
N THR A 48 34.45 -12.15 -11.06
CA THR A 48 34.93 -12.56 -12.40
C THR A 48 33.99 -13.54 -13.10
N GLY A 49 33.04 -14.12 -12.35
CA GLY A 49 32.08 -15.10 -12.82
C GLY A 49 30.93 -14.46 -13.60
N SER A 50 30.48 -15.18 -14.63
CA SER A 50 29.25 -14.94 -15.35
C SER A 50 28.40 -16.20 -15.31
N PHE A 51 27.20 -16.10 -14.75
CA PHE A 51 26.24 -17.19 -14.67
C PHE A 51 25.00 -16.85 -15.49
N TYR A 52 24.73 -17.62 -16.52
CA TYR A 52 23.55 -17.47 -17.37
C TYR A 52 22.62 -18.68 -17.18
N ASN A 53 21.36 -18.44 -16.83
CA ASN A 53 20.38 -19.50 -16.58
C ASN A 53 19.17 -19.40 -17.49
N ASP A 54 19.08 -20.30 -18.47
CA ASP A 54 17.91 -20.55 -19.33
C ASP A 54 17.32 -21.96 -19.12
N GLY A 55 17.86 -22.74 -18.16
CA GLY A 55 17.37 -24.06 -17.78
C GLY A 55 16.82 -24.13 -16.36
N ASP A 56 16.87 -25.29 -15.71
CA ASP A 56 16.34 -25.51 -14.35
C ASP A 56 17.50 -25.67 -13.34
N THR A 57 17.72 -24.62 -12.54
CA THR A 57 18.82 -24.54 -11.56
C THR A 57 18.31 -24.76 -10.15
N TYR A 58 18.87 -25.75 -9.45
CA TYR A 58 18.57 -26.08 -8.06
C TYR A 58 19.66 -25.58 -7.11
N ILE A 59 19.28 -24.69 -6.19
CA ILE A 59 20.15 -24.15 -5.15
C ILE A 59 19.70 -24.68 -3.79
N TYR A 60 20.45 -25.64 -3.24
CA TYR A 60 20.08 -26.33 -2.00
C TYR A 60 20.57 -25.66 -0.71
N SER A 61 21.44 -24.67 -0.83
CA SER A 61 22.13 -24.00 0.29
C SER A 61 22.27 -22.49 0.01
N HIS A 62 23.27 -21.84 0.60
CA HIS A 62 23.52 -20.42 0.41
C HIS A 62 23.83 -20.08 -1.06
N PHE A 63 23.38 -18.90 -1.47
CA PHE A 63 23.55 -18.36 -2.80
C PHE A 63 24.24 -17.00 -2.70
N ASN A 64 25.35 -16.82 -3.41
CA ASN A 64 26.04 -15.55 -3.48
C ASN A 64 26.33 -15.16 -4.93
N ASN A 65 25.96 -13.94 -5.30
CA ASN A 65 26.26 -13.37 -6.61
C ASN A 65 27.01 -12.03 -6.50
N ASP A 66 28.31 -12.06 -6.74
CA ASP A 66 29.16 -10.86 -6.86
C ASP A 66 29.55 -10.54 -8.32
N GLY A 67 29.21 -11.44 -9.25
CA GLY A 67 29.51 -11.34 -10.67
C GLY A 67 28.32 -10.91 -11.53
N THR A 68 28.34 -11.35 -12.79
CA THR A 68 27.19 -11.20 -13.70
C THR A 68 26.27 -12.41 -13.55
N LEU A 69 24.98 -12.16 -13.38
CA LEU A 69 23.94 -13.19 -13.46
C LEU A 69 22.78 -12.69 -14.31
N ASP A 70 22.47 -13.42 -15.39
CA ASP A 70 21.43 -13.04 -16.35
C ASP A 70 20.83 -14.27 -17.06
N PHE A 71 19.97 -14.06 -18.05
CA PHE A 71 19.40 -15.08 -18.93
C PHE A 71 19.27 -14.53 -20.36
N TYR A 72 19.08 -15.40 -21.37
CA TYR A 72 18.93 -14.97 -22.77
C TYR A 72 17.52 -15.22 -23.32
N GLN A 73 16.89 -16.32 -22.94
CA GLN A 73 15.75 -16.90 -23.64
C GLN A 73 14.43 -16.79 -22.90
N ASN A 74 14.42 -16.21 -21.69
CA ASN A 74 13.24 -16.11 -20.84
C ASN A 74 12.64 -17.49 -20.51
N THR A 75 13.49 -18.47 -20.21
CA THR A 75 13.08 -19.86 -19.88
C THR A 75 13.68 -20.37 -18.57
N GLY A 76 14.59 -19.58 -17.98
CA GLY A 76 15.35 -20.00 -16.80
C GLY A 76 14.49 -20.05 -15.55
N LEU A 77 14.60 -21.15 -14.81
CA LEU A 77 14.02 -21.33 -13.50
C LEU A 77 15.13 -21.51 -12.46
N THR A 78 15.13 -20.66 -11.44
CA THR A 78 16.04 -20.78 -10.30
C THR A 78 15.25 -21.19 -9.06
N ARG A 79 15.59 -22.34 -8.49
CA ARG A 79 14.89 -22.92 -7.34
C ARG A 79 15.74 -22.82 -6.08
N PHE A 80 15.29 -22.03 -5.12
CA PHE A 80 15.83 -22.02 -3.77
C PHE A 80 15.08 -23.07 -2.94
N ILE A 81 15.73 -24.21 -2.74
CA ILE A 81 15.15 -25.34 -2.02
C ILE A 81 16.01 -25.63 -0.80
N GLY A 82 15.46 -25.78 0.40
CA GLY A 82 16.33 -26.01 1.55
C GLY A 82 15.69 -26.70 2.74
N THR A 83 16.56 -27.32 3.54
CA THR A 83 16.22 -27.89 4.86
C THR A 83 16.97 -27.19 5.99
N SER A 84 17.58 -26.04 5.69
CA SER A 84 18.21 -25.10 6.63
C SER A 84 18.07 -23.68 6.08
N PHE A 85 18.32 -22.66 6.90
CA PHE A 85 18.37 -21.27 6.44
C PHE A 85 19.26 -21.10 5.20
N GLN A 86 18.82 -20.25 4.27
CA GLN A 86 19.51 -19.91 3.05
C GLN A 86 19.76 -18.40 3.00
N ALA A 87 21.03 -18.00 3.13
CA ALA A 87 21.46 -16.66 2.75
C ALA A 87 21.41 -16.52 1.22
N ILE A 88 20.69 -15.49 0.75
CA ILE A 88 20.64 -15.07 -0.65
C ILE A 88 21.32 -13.70 -0.69
N SER A 89 22.58 -13.69 -1.11
CA SER A 89 23.50 -12.57 -0.92
C SER A 89 24.24 -12.20 -2.20
N GLY A 90 25.11 -11.20 -2.06
CA GLY A 90 26.04 -10.78 -3.09
C GLY A 90 25.87 -9.32 -3.49
N SER A 91 26.94 -8.73 -3.98
CA SER A 91 27.00 -7.33 -4.40
C SER A 91 26.43 -7.09 -5.80
N GLY A 92 26.31 -8.13 -6.62
CA GLY A 92 25.70 -8.09 -7.95
C GLY A 92 24.17 -8.11 -7.90
N ILE A 93 23.55 -7.70 -9.02
CA ILE A 93 22.13 -7.94 -9.27
C ILE A 93 21.99 -9.32 -9.89
N SER A 94 21.07 -10.12 -9.35
CA SER A 94 20.72 -11.43 -9.90
C SER A 94 19.46 -11.29 -10.74
N TYR A 95 19.63 -11.20 -12.06
CA TYR A 95 18.50 -11.19 -13.01
C TYR A 95 18.02 -12.61 -13.23
N LEU A 96 16.86 -12.93 -12.67
CA LEU A 96 16.22 -14.25 -12.74
C LEU A 96 14.99 -14.14 -13.65
N TYR A 97 14.74 -15.15 -14.46
CA TYR A 97 13.49 -15.20 -15.22
C TYR A 97 12.37 -15.68 -14.29
N ASP A 98 12.31 -16.98 -14.00
CA ASP A 98 11.41 -17.56 -13.00
C ASP A 98 12.18 -17.93 -11.72
N VAL A 99 11.52 -17.83 -10.57
CA VAL A 99 12.08 -18.19 -9.26
C VAL A 99 11.08 -19.01 -8.44
N TYR A 100 11.60 -20.03 -7.75
CA TYR A 100 10.81 -20.91 -6.89
C TYR A 100 11.41 -20.94 -5.48
N PHE A 101 10.61 -20.60 -4.47
CA PHE A 101 11.00 -20.60 -3.06
C PHE A 101 10.31 -21.75 -2.32
N ASN A 102 11.09 -22.72 -1.84
CA ASN A 102 10.58 -23.83 -1.04
C ASN A 102 11.58 -24.24 0.04
N ASN A 103 11.35 -23.76 1.25
CA ASN A 103 12.19 -24.14 2.37
C ASN A 103 11.36 -24.23 3.65
N SER A 104 11.15 -25.45 4.14
CA SER A 104 10.34 -25.73 5.33
C SER A 104 11.16 -25.75 6.63
N SER A 105 12.42 -25.29 6.60
CA SER A 105 13.32 -25.42 7.76
C SER A 105 13.04 -24.44 8.89
N ASN A 106 12.41 -23.32 8.55
CA ASN A 106 11.96 -22.28 9.46
C ASN A 106 10.79 -21.53 8.80
N VAL A 107 10.07 -20.70 9.57
CA VAL A 107 9.06 -19.78 9.03
C VAL A 107 9.73 -18.73 8.13
N VAL A 108 10.92 -18.24 8.51
CA VAL A 108 11.70 -17.23 7.75
C VAL A 108 13.05 -17.81 7.31
N PRO A 109 13.07 -18.77 6.37
CA PRO A 109 14.28 -19.49 6.01
C PRO A 109 15.19 -18.72 5.04
N PHE A 110 14.66 -17.77 4.26
CA PHE A 110 15.41 -17.06 3.23
C PHE A 110 15.85 -15.68 3.74
N GLN A 111 17.16 -15.51 3.88
CA GLN A 111 17.79 -14.28 4.38
C GLN A 111 18.30 -13.48 3.19
N LEU A 112 17.49 -12.55 2.68
CA LEU A 112 17.77 -11.81 1.47
C LEU A 112 18.57 -10.54 1.78
N SER A 113 19.87 -10.57 1.47
CA SER A 113 20.80 -9.43 1.59
C SER A 113 21.34 -8.96 0.23
N GLY A 114 21.17 -9.76 -0.83
CA GLY A 114 21.50 -9.40 -2.20
C GLY A 114 20.36 -8.71 -2.94
N ASN A 115 20.54 -8.51 -4.24
CA ASN A 115 19.52 -7.91 -5.11
C ASN A 115 18.97 -8.98 -6.09
N LEU A 116 17.68 -9.27 -6.00
CA LEU A 116 16.96 -10.12 -6.94
C LEU A 116 16.09 -9.26 -7.87
N ASN A 117 16.19 -9.51 -9.17
CA ASN A 117 15.34 -8.90 -10.18
C ASN A 117 14.67 -10.02 -10.99
N VAL A 118 13.34 -10.14 -10.90
CA VAL A 118 12.56 -11.23 -11.48
C VAL A 118 11.76 -10.73 -12.68
N SER A 119 11.80 -11.47 -13.78
CA SER A 119 11.12 -11.09 -15.04
C SER A 119 9.88 -11.90 -15.39
N GLY A 120 9.75 -13.11 -14.85
CA GLY A 120 8.63 -14.03 -15.02
C GLY A 120 7.90 -14.29 -13.70
N GLU A 121 7.71 -15.56 -13.38
CA GLU A 121 6.96 -16.03 -12.22
C GLU A 121 7.85 -16.10 -10.96
N SER A 122 7.37 -15.59 -9.84
CA SER A 122 7.87 -15.95 -8.50
C SER A 122 6.87 -16.86 -7.79
N ASP A 123 7.21 -18.13 -7.63
CA ASP A 123 6.41 -19.09 -6.87
C ASP A 123 6.87 -19.13 -5.41
N PHE A 124 6.06 -18.55 -4.53
CA PHE A 124 6.24 -18.56 -3.08
C PHE A 124 5.58 -19.80 -2.48
N TYR A 125 6.16 -20.96 -2.74
CA TYR A 125 5.56 -22.22 -2.30
C TYR A 125 5.62 -22.42 -0.78
N GLU A 126 6.80 -22.22 -0.16
CA GLU A 126 6.96 -22.33 1.30
C GLU A 126 8.19 -21.56 1.79
N GLY A 127 8.01 -20.77 2.86
CA GLY A 127 9.07 -20.00 3.52
C GLY A 127 9.02 -18.51 3.18
N ILE A 128 9.16 -17.67 4.21
CA ILE A 128 9.22 -16.21 4.07
C ILE A 128 10.61 -15.76 3.61
N VAL A 129 10.61 -14.83 2.65
CA VAL A 129 11.79 -14.12 2.16
C VAL A 129 11.94 -12.82 2.92
N ASP A 130 12.89 -12.76 3.85
CA ASP A 130 13.11 -11.59 4.70
C ASP A 130 14.22 -10.73 4.11
N ASN A 131 13.82 -9.56 3.64
CA ASN A 131 14.73 -8.50 3.23
C ASN A 131 14.66 -7.27 4.12
N ASP A 132 13.74 -7.21 5.08
CA ASP A 132 13.65 -6.10 6.03
C ASP A 132 14.77 -6.16 7.08
N ASN A 133 15.08 -7.35 7.60
CA ASN A 133 16.17 -7.52 8.57
C ASN A 133 17.55 -7.68 7.91
N PHE A 134 17.58 -8.05 6.63
CA PHE A 134 18.82 -8.34 5.89
C PHE A 134 19.21 -7.29 4.85
N GLY A 135 18.32 -6.38 4.47
CA GLY A 135 18.59 -5.21 3.64
C GLY A 135 18.72 -5.48 2.13
N GLY A 136 18.36 -6.68 1.68
CA GLY A 136 18.33 -7.01 0.26
C GLY A 136 17.15 -6.37 -0.48
N LYS A 137 17.14 -6.52 -1.81
CA LYS A 137 16.08 -5.97 -2.66
C LYS A 137 15.44 -7.06 -3.49
N MET A 138 14.12 -7.03 -3.56
CA MET A 138 13.34 -7.85 -4.49
C MET A 138 12.60 -6.93 -5.47
N THR A 139 12.87 -7.10 -6.76
CA THR A 139 12.28 -6.30 -7.83
C THR A 139 11.55 -7.20 -8.82
N PHE A 140 10.31 -6.86 -9.14
CA PHE A 140 9.50 -7.46 -10.20
C PHE A 140 9.50 -6.54 -11.42
N ASN A 141 9.91 -7.07 -12.58
CA ASN A 141 9.86 -6.33 -13.85
C ASN A 141 8.42 -6.17 -14.37
N THR A 142 8.27 -5.47 -15.50
CA THR A 142 6.98 -5.05 -16.07
C THR A 142 5.93 -6.16 -16.16
N ASN A 143 6.30 -7.36 -16.60
CA ASN A 143 5.38 -8.48 -16.78
C ASN A 143 5.51 -9.58 -15.71
N ALA A 144 6.35 -9.36 -14.70
CA ALA A 144 6.58 -10.34 -13.65
C ALA A 144 5.35 -10.43 -12.72
N PHE A 145 5.06 -11.64 -12.26
CA PHE A 145 3.94 -11.94 -11.36
C PHE A 145 4.37 -12.97 -10.33
N HIS A 146 3.49 -13.26 -9.37
CA HIS A 146 3.75 -14.26 -8.35
C HIS A 146 2.54 -15.15 -8.12
N ILE A 147 2.79 -16.30 -7.50
CA ILE A 147 1.77 -17.28 -7.10
C ILE A 147 2.09 -17.84 -5.71
N ASN A 148 1.09 -18.50 -5.11
CA ASN A 148 1.18 -19.23 -3.84
C ASN A 148 1.54 -18.38 -2.61
N THR A 149 1.47 -17.05 -2.69
CA THR A 149 1.71 -16.20 -1.52
C THR A 149 0.68 -16.45 -0.42
N SER A 150 1.17 -16.56 0.82
CA SER A 150 0.37 -16.89 2.00
C SER A 150 1.05 -16.41 3.30
N ASP A 151 0.40 -16.59 4.44
CA ASP A 151 1.02 -16.35 5.76
C ASP A 151 2.30 -17.19 5.98
N TYR A 152 2.49 -18.29 5.22
CA TYR A 152 3.68 -19.13 5.28
C TYR A 152 4.75 -18.79 4.23
N SER A 153 4.43 -17.93 3.27
CA SER A 153 5.24 -17.69 2.08
C SER A 153 4.95 -16.33 1.47
N HIS A 154 5.75 -15.33 1.82
CA HIS A 154 5.68 -13.96 1.30
C HIS A 154 7.05 -13.28 1.47
N VAL A 155 7.16 -12.04 1.02
CA VAL A 155 8.29 -11.17 1.30
C VAL A 155 8.02 -10.38 2.58
N ASP A 156 8.87 -10.54 3.57
CA ASP A 156 8.91 -9.68 4.77
C ASP A 156 9.89 -8.53 4.51
N GLY A 157 9.32 -7.39 4.12
CA GLY A 157 10.04 -6.19 3.72
C GLY A 157 9.55 -5.59 2.39
N ALA A 158 10.38 -4.71 1.81
CA ALA A 158 9.98 -3.90 0.66
C ALA A 158 10.15 -4.65 -0.67
N VAL A 159 9.16 -4.51 -1.55
CA VAL A 159 9.17 -5.05 -2.92
C VAL A 159 9.05 -3.92 -3.93
N ASN A 160 9.92 -3.94 -4.93
CA ASN A 160 9.92 -2.99 -6.03
C ASN A 160 9.15 -3.56 -7.24
N LYS A 161 8.32 -2.74 -7.88
CA LYS A 161 7.59 -3.06 -9.10
C LYS A 161 7.93 -2.05 -10.19
N LEU A 162 8.51 -2.55 -11.29
CA LEU A 162 8.78 -1.77 -12.50
C LEU A 162 7.59 -1.85 -13.47
N GLY A 163 7.38 -0.77 -14.23
CA GLY A 163 6.35 -0.68 -15.25
C GLY A 163 5.00 -0.21 -14.71
N ASN A 164 4.00 -0.27 -15.60
CA ASN A 164 2.65 0.29 -15.38
C ASN A 164 1.55 -0.78 -15.36
N GLN A 165 1.93 -2.07 -15.33
CA GLN A 165 0.95 -3.14 -15.22
C GLN A 165 0.40 -3.20 -13.80
N GLU A 166 -0.86 -3.60 -13.68
CA GLU A 166 -1.45 -3.92 -12.39
C GLU A 166 -0.59 -4.96 -11.67
N PHE A 167 -0.42 -4.78 -10.36
CA PHE A 167 0.41 -5.65 -9.56
C PHE A 167 -0.08 -5.70 -8.13
N THR A 168 -0.24 -6.92 -7.63
CA THR A 168 -0.46 -7.21 -6.21
C THR A 168 0.87 -7.53 -5.58
N TYR A 169 1.24 -6.84 -4.51
CA TYR A 169 2.51 -7.08 -3.82
C TYR A 169 2.47 -8.38 -3.01
N PRO A 170 3.50 -9.26 -3.11
CA PRO A 170 3.62 -10.47 -2.29
C PRO A 170 4.22 -10.15 -0.91
N ILE A 171 3.72 -9.12 -0.21
CA ILE A 171 4.31 -8.55 1.00
C ILE A 171 3.57 -8.96 2.27
N GLY A 172 4.29 -9.07 3.38
CA GLY A 172 3.77 -9.32 4.71
C GLY A 172 4.73 -8.86 5.80
N ASP A 173 4.32 -9.00 7.05
CA ASP A 173 5.09 -8.66 8.25
C ASP A 173 4.46 -9.40 9.45
N GLY A 174 5.25 -9.69 10.49
CA GLY A 174 4.78 -10.38 11.69
C GLY A 174 4.25 -11.80 11.43
N GLY A 175 4.60 -12.40 10.28
CA GLY A 175 4.09 -13.69 9.81
C GLY A 175 2.71 -13.64 9.14
N TYR A 176 2.20 -12.45 8.82
CA TYR A 176 0.94 -12.27 8.11
C TYR A 176 1.18 -11.72 6.70
N TYR A 177 0.70 -12.43 5.69
CA TYR A 177 0.67 -11.93 4.33
C TYR A 177 -0.47 -10.92 4.19
N ARG A 178 -0.17 -9.66 3.87
CA ARG A 178 -1.13 -8.55 3.74
C ARG A 178 -0.85 -7.76 2.48
N PHE A 179 -1.54 -8.13 1.40
CA PHE A 179 -1.28 -7.50 0.12
C PHE A 179 -1.87 -6.09 0.02
N ALA A 180 -1.14 -5.26 -0.71
CA ALA A 180 -1.67 -4.10 -1.39
C ALA A 180 -1.51 -4.32 -2.90
N SER A 181 -2.32 -3.64 -3.71
CA SER A 181 -2.17 -3.65 -5.16
C SER A 181 -2.09 -2.23 -5.70
N ILE A 182 -1.35 -2.08 -6.80
CA ILE A 182 -1.30 -0.85 -7.57
C ILE A 182 -1.80 -1.12 -8.99
N SER A 183 -2.52 -0.16 -9.56
CA SER A 183 -2.82 -0.12 -10.98
C SER A 183 -2.57 1.29 -11.48
N VAL A 184 -1.68 1.42 -12.46
CA VAL A 184 -1.35 2.72 -13.04
C VAL A 184 -2.34 2.97 -14.17
N LEU A 185 -3.03 4.12 -14.13
CA LEU A 185 -3.89 4.53 -15.23
C LEU A 185 -3.02 5.04 -16.38
N GLY A 186 -2.55 4.10 -17.21
CA GLY A 186 -1.82 4.44 -18.43
C GLY A 186 -2.75 5.07 -19.47
N ASN A 187 -2.26 6.09 -20.19
CA ASN A 187 -2.84 6.58 -21.45
C ASN A 187 -2.74 5.56 -22.61
N SER A 188 -2.90 4.26 -22.34
CA SER A 188 -2.99 3.26 -23.40
C SER A 188 -4.42 3.20 -23.90
N ALA A 189 -4.66 3.81 -25.06
CA ALA A 189 -5.87 3.57 -25.84
C ALA A 189 -6.12 2.05 -25.96
N PRO A 190 -7.38 1.58 -25.94
CA PRO A 190 -7.68 0.16 -26.09
C PRO A 190 -7.08 -0.35 -27.41
N GLY A 191 -6.20 -1.34 -27.34
CA GLY A 191 -5.62 -2.00 -28.53
C GLY A 191 -4.14 -1.73 -28.83
N ASN A 192 -3.40 -1.04 -27.97
CA ASN A 192 -1.94 -0.94 -28.12
C ASN A 192 -1.24 -1.93 -27.18
N SER A 193 -1.02 -3.15 -27.67
CA SER A 193 -0.27 -4.23 -27.02
C SER A 193 1.26 -4.04 -27.08
N ALA A 194 1.74 -2.81 -27.14
CA ALA A 194 3.15 -2.51 -26.99
C ALA A 194 3.41 -2.27 -25.51
N PRO A 195 4.23 -3.10 -24.82
CA PRO A 195 4.66 -2.82 -23.46
C PRO A 195 5.61 -1.64 -23.54
N GLY A 196 5.06 -0.43 -23.61
CA GLY A 196 5.82 0.77 -23.36
C GLY A 196 6.36 0.62 -21.96
N ASN A 197 7.65 0.31 -21.86
CA ASN A 197 8.41 0.20 -20.63
C ASN A 197 8.27 1.54 -19.90
N SER A 198 7.17 1.70 -19.15
CA SER A 198 6.96 2.89 -18.37
C SER A 198 8.11 2.92 -17.38
N ALA A 199 8.82 4.04 -17.31
CA ALA A 199 9.84 4.28 -16.30
C ALA A 199 9.26 4.29 -14.87
N ALA A 200 7.95 4.06 -14.73
CA ALA A 200 7.27 3.80 -13.47
C ALA A 200 8.02 2.74 -12.65
N LEU A 201 8.34 3.15 -11.42
CA LEU A 201 8.91 2.30 -10.39
C LEU A 201 8.19 2.64 -9.10
N PHE A 202 7.59 1.62 -8.50
CA PHE A 202 6.90 1.72 -7.21
C PHE A 202 7.54 0.77 -6.21
N GLU A 203 7.60 1.19 -4.96
CA GLU A 203 8.02 0.33 -3.85
C GLU A 203 6.83 0.16 -2.90
N GLY A 204 6.50 -1.10 -2.61
CA GLY A 204 5.44 -1.46 -1.67
C GLY A 204 6.02 -2.19 -0.46
N LYS A 205 5.61 -1.80 0.73
CA LYS A 205 5.90 -2.52 1.98
C LYS A 205 4.68 -2.50 2.90
N PHE A 206 4.51 -3.59 3.63
CA PHE A 206 3.51 -3.72 4.68
C PHE A 206 4.20 -3.68 6.05
N TYR A 207 3.50 -3.13 7.04
CA TYR A 207 3.96 -3.06 8.41
C TYR A 207 2.82 -3.50 9.33
N PHE A 208 3.08 -4.51 10.17
CA PHE A 208 2.19 -4.92 11.24
C PHE A 208 2.58 -4.21 12.54
N GLU A 209 2.52 -2.88 12.50
CA GLU A 209 2.84 -2.02 13.63
C GLU A 209 2.02 -0.73 13.63
N ASN A 210 2.06 0.00 14.75
CA ASN A 210 1.34 1.25 14.89
C ASN A 210 2.11 2.44 14.26
N SER A 211 1.55 3.03 13.21
CA SER A 211 2.10 4.20 12.52
C SER A 211 2.10 5.49 13.36
N ASN A 212 1.32 5.58 14.45
CA ASN A 212 1.10 6.81 15.23
C ASN A 212 2.40 7.45 15.77
N ASN A 213 3.41 6.64 16.08
CA ASN A 213 4.69 7.16 16.59
C ASN A 213 5.46 7.98 15.53
N LEU A 214 5.29 7.62 14.26
CA LEU A 214 5.93 8.30 13.12
C LEU A 214 4.98 9.33 12.49
N TYR A 215 3.67 9.04 12.49
CA TYR A 215 2.62 9.79 11.81
C TYR A 215 1.43 9.98 12.74
N SER A 216 1.47 11.02 13.58
CA SER A 216 0.47 11.24 14.65
C SER A 216 -0.97 11.15 14.15
N HIS A 217 -1.75 10.23 14.72
CA HIS A 217 -3.17 10.00 14.42
C HIS A 217 -4.09 11.11 14.96
N GLU A 218 -3.56 12.02 15.78
CA GLU A 218 -4.26 13.24 16.20
C GLU A 218 -4.27 14.30 15.09
N LEU A 219 -3.33 14.22 14.14
CA LEU A 219 -3.22 15.12 13.01
C LEU A 219 -3.96 14.53 11.81
N LYS A 220 -5.28 14.69 11.79
CA LYS A 220 -6.15 14.12 10.74
C LYS A 220 -7.20 15.09 10.26
N ALA A 221 -7.62 14.92 9.01
CA ALA A 221 -8.74 15.65 8.43
C ALA A 221 -10.00 15.45 9.27
N GLY A 222 -10.83 16.49 9.39
CA GLY A 222 -11.98 16.50 10.32
C GLY A 222 -13.05 15.42 10.07
N VAL A 223 -13.09 14.84 8.87
CA VAL A 223 -13.98 13.73 8.49
C VAL A 223 -13.53 12.39 9.07
N ILE A 224 -12.23 12.20 9.30
CA ILE A 224 -11.65 10.98 9.84
C ILE A 224 -11.90 10.94 11.35
N GLU A 225 -12.59 9.89 11.80
CA GLU A 225 -12.85 9.64 13.22
C GLU A 225 -11.69 8.89 13.86
N GLU A 226 -11.27 7.79 13.24
CA GLU A 226 -10.22 6.90 13.74
C GLU A 226 -9.32 6.45 12.59
N ILE A 227 -8.08 6.11 12.92
CA ILE A 227 -7.04 5.63 11.99
C ILE A 227 -6.56 4.30 12.54
N ASP A 228 -6.35 3.33 11.65
CA ASP A 228 -5.87 2.01 12.05
C ASP A 228 -4.48 2.12 12.66
N ASN A 229 -4.37 1.51 13.85
CA ASN A 229 -3.21 1.57 14.71
C ASN A 229 -2.51 0.22 14.87
N GLN A 230 -2.92 -0.80 14.11
CA GLN A 230 -2.26 -2.10 14.07
C GLN A 230 -1.44 -2.29 12.81
N GLU A 231 -1.84 -1.68 11.71
CA GLU A 231 -1.19 -1.92 10.43
C GLU A 231 -1.16 -0.70 9.52
N TYR A 232 -0.17 -0.63 8.64
CA TYR A 232 -0.09 0.36 7.57
C TYR A 232 0.76 -0.16 6.41
N TRP A 233 0.67 0.53 5.29
CA TRP A 233 1.46 0.27 4.09
C TRP A 233 2.25 1.51 3.70
N THR A 234 3.43 1.31 3.13
CA THR A 234 4.06 2.33 2.29
C THR A 234 3.94 1.90 0.84
N ILE A 235 3.48 2.82 0.00
CA ILE A 235 3.45 2.68 -1.45
C ILE A 235 4.07 3.95 -2.00
N GLU A 236 5.36 3.85 -2.33
CA GLU A 236 6.19 4.97 -2.77
C GLU A 236 6.34 4.95 -4.29
N LYS A 237 6.23 6.12 -4.91
CA LYS A 237 6.56 6.28 -6.32
C LYS A 237 7.99 6.77 -6.44
N VAL A 238 8.87 5.89 -6.91
CA VAL A 238 10.31 6.16 -7.01
C VAL A 238 10.66 6.87 -8.33
N SER A 239 9.87 6.65 -9.38
CA SER A 239 10.03 7.31 -10.67
C SER A 239 9.50 8.75 -10.70
N ALA A 240 10.09 9.64 -11.50
CA ALA A 240 9.72 11.06 -11.60
C ALA A 240 8.42 11.37 -12.39
N ASN A 241 7.67 10.35 -12.82
CA ASN A 241 6.52 10.52 -13.71
C ASN A 241 5.27 10.98 -12.93
N THR A 242 4.33 11.66 -13.58
CA THR A 242 3.08 12.16 -12.96
C THR A 242 1.88 11.22 -13.12
N ASP A 243 2.11 9.92 -13.37
CA ASP A 243 1.00 8.96 -13.53
C ASP A 243 0.13 8.85 -12.25
N ASP A 244 -1.16 9.11 -12.42
CA ASP A 244 -2.21 8.82 -11.45
C ASP A 244 -2.47 7.30 -11.40
N GLY A 245 -2.74 6.78 -10.21
CA GLY A 245 -2.89 5.34 -9.99
C GLY A 245 -4.01 5.03 -9.01
N LEU A 246 -4.54 3.82 -9.14
CA LEU A 246 -5.41 3.22 -8.13
C LEU A 246 -4.54 2.43 -7.16
N ILE A 247 -4.88 2.53 -5.89
CA ILE A 247 -4.35 1.68 -4.82
C ILE A 247 -5.49 0.84 -4.28
N THR A 248 -5.20 -0.45 -4.04
CA THR A 248 -6.10 -1.36 -3.34
C THR A 248 -5.41 -1.88 -2.09
N LEU A 249 -6.07 -1.75 -0.93
CA LEU A 249 -5.60 -2.33 0.33
C LEU A 249 -6.55 -3.46 0.75
N SER A 250 -5.98 -4.56 1.27
CA SER A 250 -6.76 -5.66 1.83
C SER A 250 -6.86 -5.55 3.36
N TRP A 251 -7.99 -5.96 3.93
CA TRP A 251 -8.15 -6.13 5.38
C TRP A 251 -8.29 -7.61 5.74
N ARG A 252 -8.09 -7.96 7.01
CA ARG A 252 -8.43 -9.29 7.58
C ARG A 252 -8.77 -9.18 9.05
N ASP A 253 -9.62 -10.08 9.51
CA ASP A 253 -10.03 -10.22 10.92
C ASP A 253 -8.89 -10.55 11.91
N VAL A 254 -7.74 -11.01 11.41
CA VAL A 254 -6.56 -11.33 12.24
C VAL A 254 -5.61 -10.16 12.46
N THR A 255 -5.53 -9.19 11.53
CA THR A 255 -4.63 -8.04 11.64
C THR A 255 -5.40 -6.73 11.81
N THR A 256 -6.46 -6.55 11.04
CA THR A 256 -7.30 -5.34 11.05
C THR A 256 -8.24 -5.34 12.26
N PRO A 257 -8.23 -4.28 13.10
CA PRO A 257 -9.15 -4.18 14.22
C PRO A 257 -10.62 -4.29 13.80
N ALA A 258 -11.41 -5.00 14.61
CA ALA A 258 -12.83 -5.28 14.32
C ALA A 258 -13.69 -4.03 14.09
N ILE A 259 -13.27 -2.85 14.57
CA ILE A 259 -13.98 -1.58 14.34
C ILE A 259 -13.89 -1.12 12.88
N PHE A 260 -12.78 -1.37 12.18
CA PHE A 260 -12.64 -1.04 10.76
C PHE A 260 -13.39 -2.03 9.87
N ILE A 261 -13.45 -3.30 10.27
CA ILE A 261 -14.27 -4.31 9.58
C ILE A 261 -15.76 -3.95 9.71
N GLN A 262 -16.21 -3.58 10.91
CA GLN A 262 -17.57 -3.06 11.10
C GLN A 262 -17.83 -1.78 10.30
N ALA A 263 -16.84 -0.90 10.18
CA ALA A 263 -16.94 0.29 9.34
C ALA A 263 -17.12 -0.08 7.86
N ALA A 264 -16.47 -1.15 7.39
CA ALA A 264 -16.64 -1.63 6.02
C ALA A 264 -18.10 -2.06 5.75
N GLU A 265 -18.69 -2.81 6.67
CA GLU A 265 -20.10 -3.24 6.61
C GLU A 265 -21.09 -2.06 6.65
N GLN A 266 -20.65 -0.91 7.16
CA GLN A 266 -21.45 0.31 7.33
C GLN A 266 -21.13 1.38 6.26
N ASP A 267 -20.32 1.05 5.26
CA ASP A 267 -19.87 1.98 4.22
C ASP A 267 -19.11 3.20 4.79
N ALA A 268 -18.45 3.01 5.93
CA ALA A 268 -17.71 4.04 6.68
C ALA A 268 -16.20 3.77 6.77
N LEU A 269 -15.71 2.71 6.12
CA LEU A 269 -14.29 2.44 5.97
C LEU A 269 -13.73 3.25 4.80
N THR A 270 -12.54 3.82 4.97
CA THR A 270 -11.86 4.57 3.92
C THR A 270 -10.36 4.28 3.92
N ILE A 271 -9.68 4.55 2.81
CA ILE A 271 -8.22 4.64 2.78
C ILE A 271 -7.83 6.05 3.22
N VAL A 272 -6.90 6.15 4.16
CA VAL A 272 -6.28 7.42 4.55
C VAL A 272 -4.80 7.43 4.18
N ARG A 273 -4.29 8.60 3.81
CA ARG A 273 -2.87 8.81 3.47
C ARG A 273 -2.26 9.90 4.34
N TRP A 274 -1.02 9.70 4.77
CA TRP A 274 -0.25 10.78 5.39
C TRP A 274 0.21 11.78 4.32
N ASP A 275 -0.28 13.02 4.40
CA ASP A 275 0.17 14.08 3.52
C ASP A 275 1.41 14.78 4.08
N VAL A 276 2.57 14.54 3.46
CA VAL A 276 3.85 15.08 3.92
C VAL A 276 3.94 16.60 3.83
N ALA A 277 3.19 17.23 2.93
CA ALA A 277 3.22 18.68 2.75
C ALA A 277 2.51 19.40 3.91
N THR A 278 1.39 18.84 4.37
CA THR A 278 0.56 19.42 5.44
C THR A 278 0.75 18.74 6.80
N ASN A 279 1.45 17.60 6.86
CA ASN A 279 1.63 16.75 8.04
C ASN A 279 0.30 16.39 8.71
N ILE A 280 -0.68 15.99 7.90
CA ILE A 280 -1.97 15.49 8.36
C ILE A 280 -2.37 14.24 7.57
N TRP A 281 -3.11 13.36 8.21
CA TRP A 281 -3.83 12.28 7.53
C TRP A 281 -5.00 12.86 6.74
N VAL A 282 -5.02 12.60 5.43
CA VAL A 282 -6.11 12.97 4.51
C VAL A 282 -6.93 11.74 4.17
N ASP A 283 -8.21 11.97 3.89
CA ASP A 283 -9.14 10.94 3.44
C ASP A 283 -9.04 10.80 1.92
N GLU A 284 -8.63 9.62 1.44
CA GLU A 284 -8.57 9.30 0.01
C GLU A 284 -9.87 8.63 -0.47
N GLY A 285 -10.81 8.33 0.42
CA GLY A 285 -12.02 7.58 0.10
C GLY A 285 -11.74 6.13 -0.27
N GLY A 286 -12.66 5.55 -1.02
CA GLY A 286 -12.47 4.27 -1.71
C GLY A 286 -13.75 3.49 -1.89
N ALA A 287 -13.76 2.59 -2.87
CA ALA A 287 -14.81 1.61 -3.07
C ALA A 287 -14.51 0.38 -2.23
N ILE A 288 -15.45 0.02 -1.34
CA ILE A 288 -15.36 -1.15 -0.47
C ILE A 288 -15.92 -2.37 -1.22
N ASP A 289 -15.14 -3.45 -1.26
CA ASP A 289 -15.59 -4.78 -1.71
C ASP A 289 -15.50 -5.75 -0.52
N LEU A 290 -16.67 -6.10 0.01
CA LEU A 290 -16.80 -6.99 1.16
C LEU A 290 -16.46 -8.46 0.83
N ASP A 291 -16.66 -8.87 -0.43
CA ASP A 291 -16.43 -10.25 -0.85
C ASP A 291 -14.93 -10.53 -1.01
N SER A 292 -14.18 -9.57 -1.57
CA SER A 292 -12.72 -9.64 -1.69
C SER A 292 -11.97 -9.11 -0.47
N GLN A 293 -12.68 -8.46 0.46
CA GLN A 293 -12.11 -7.81 1.65
C GLN A 293 -11.09 -6.71 1.30
N THR A 294 -11.45 -5.84 0.35
CA THR A 294 -10.55 -4.78 -0.15
C THR A 294 -11.22 -3.42 -0.25
N VAL A 295 -10.45 -2.35 -0.07
CA VAL A 295 -10.83 -0.99 -0.45
C VAL A 295 -9.93 -0.54 -1.61
N THR A 296 -10.53 0.03 -2.66
CA THR A 296 -9.78 0.57 -3.81
C THR A 296 -10.06 2.07 -3.99
N THR A 297 -9.02 2.89 -4.13
CA THR A 297 -9.19 4.33 -4.38
C THR A 297 -8.18 4.88 -5.39
N SER A 298 -8.56 5.97 -6.07
CA SER A 298 -7.63 6.83 -6.80
C SER A 298 -6.93 7.76 -5.81
N VAL A 299 -5.61 7.69 -5.73
CA VAL A 299 -4.88 8.45 -4.71
C VAL A 299 -4.41 9.80 -5.22
N SER A 300 -4.53 10.82 -4.38
CA SER A 300 -4.01 12.17 -4.63
C SER A 300 -2.49 12.29 -4.46
N GLY A 301 -1.85 11.27 -3.90
CA GLY A 301 -0.41 11.18 -3.71
C GLY A 301 0.02 9.77 -3.31
N TYR A 302 1.33 9.55 -3.24
CA TYR A 302 1.96 8.30 -2.79
C TYR A 302 2.64 8.53 -1.44
N GLY A 303 2.96 7.47 -0.70
CA GLY A 303 3.55 7.54 0.62
C GLY A 303 2.99 6.51 1.57
N VAL A 304 2.56 6.95 2.75
CA VAL A 304 2.09 6.10 3.84
C VAL A 304 0.56 6.04 3.83
N PHE A 305 0.02 4.83 3.82
CA PHE A 305 -1.41 4.55 3.77
C PHE A 305 -1.83 3.63 4.91
N THR A 306 -3.05 3.80 5.38
CA THR A 306 -3.72 2.83 6.25
C THR A 306 -5.24 2.99 6.14
N PHE A 307 -6.00 2.24 6.91
CA PHE A 307 -7.45 2.41 7.00
C PHE A 307 -7.82 3.54 7.96
N GLY A 308 -8.90 4.24 7.60
CA GLY A 308 -9.59 5.17 8.48
C GLY A 308 -11.05 4.79 8.61
N ARG A 309 -11.65 5.16 9.73
CA ARG A 309 -13.10 5.17 9.89
C ARG A 309 -13.57 6.61 9.78
N VAL A 310 -14.43 6.91 8.83
CA VAL A 310 -15.05 8.25 8.75
C VAL A 310 -16.18 8.35 9.77
N LYS A 311 -16.44 9.58 10.22
CA LYS A 311 -17.60 9.84 11.07
C LYS A 311 -18.84 9.53 10.26
N SER A 312 -19.54 8.45 10.59
CA SER A 312 -20.79 8.05 9.95
C SER A 312 -21.87 9.13 10.02
N ASP A 313 -21.75 10.08 10.95
CA ASP A 313 -22.61 11.28 11.05
C ASP A 313 -22.35 12.32 9.93
N LEU A 314 -21.26 12.21 9.17
CA LEU A 314 -20.93 13.03 8.00
C LEU A 314 -21.23 12.33 6.66
N ILE A 315 -21.60 11.04 6.66
CA ILE A 315 -22.26 10.41 5.52
C ILE A 315 -23.72 10.83 5.59
N LEU A 316 -23.97 12.01 5.06
CA LEU A 316 -25.29 12.59 5.07
C LEU A 316 -26.17 11.77 4.10
N PRO A 317 -27.40 11.40 4.51
CA PRO A 317 -28.35 10.76 3.60
C PRO A 317 -28.35 11.41 2.21
N CYS A 318 -28.32 10.59 1.16
CA CYS A 318 -28.19 11.01 -0.25
C CYS A 318 -26.79 11.50 -0.68
N GLY A 319 -25.74 11.17 0.07
CA GLY A 319 -24.37 11.55 -0.30
C GLY A 319 -24.17 13.06 -0.28
N VAL A 320 -24.91 13.77 0.57
CA VAL A 320 -24.74 15.23 0.72
C VAL A 320 -23.36 15.49 1.31
N VAL A 321 -22.60 16.41 0.72
CA VAL A 321 -21.27 16.81 1.22
C VAL A 321 -21.28 18.29 1.55
N VAL A 322 -20.81 18.65 2.75
CA VAL A 322 -20.80 20.05 3.21
C VAL A 322 -19.38 20.58 3.24
N TYR A 323 -19.09 21.59 2.43
CA TYR A 323 -17.80 22.27 2.39
C TYR A 323 -17.81 23.43 3.38
N ASN A 324 -17.03 23.29 4.45
CA ASN A 324 -17.08 24.14 5.63
C ASN A 324 -16.17 25.38 5.57
N SER A 325 -15.79 25.86 4.39
CA SER A 325 -14.92 27.03 4.19
C SER A 325 -15.54 28.03 3.23
N VAL A 326 -15.49 29.32 3.57
CA VAL A 326 -15.99 30.44 2.77
C VAL A 326 -14.95 31.56 2.72
N THR A 327 -14.56 31.93 1.51
CA THR A 327 -13.63 33.01 1.17
C THR A 327 -14.31 33.91 0.15
N PRO A 328 -15.12 34.90 0.58
CA PRO A 328 -15.91 35.71 -0.34
C PRO A 328 -15.04 36.80 -0.98
N ASN A 329 -14.10 36.39 -1.82
CA ASN A 329 -13.13 37.25 -2.50
C ASN A 329 -13.38 37.35 -4.01
N ASN A 330 -14.40 36.66 -4.53
CA ASN A 330 -14.79 36.57 -5.93
C ASN A 330 -13.70 35.98 -6.85
N ASP A 331 -12.90 35.04 -6.34
CA ASP A 331 -11.91 34.32 -7.16
C ASP A 331 -12.46 33.05 -7.83
N GLY A 332 -13.74 32.74 -7.58
CA GLY A 332 -14.44 31.56 -8.08
C GLY A 332 -14.27 30.31 -7.22
N LYS A 333 -13.54 30.38 -6.09
CA LYS A 333 -13.27 29.26 -5.19
C LYS A 333 -13.77 29.58 -3.79
N ASN A 334 -14.66 28.72 -3.27
CA ASN A 334 -15.23 28.85 -1.92
C ASN A 334 -15.88 30.22 -1.65
N ASP A 335 -16.34 30.94 -2.67
CA ASP A 335 -16.96 32.27 -2.52
C ASP A 335 -18.23 32.26 -1.66
N PHE A 336 -18.84 31.07 -1.51
CA PHE A 336 -20.02 30.85 -0.69
C PHE A 336 -19.95 29.48 -0.02
N PHE A 337 -20.81 29.28 0.97
CA PHE A 337 -20.94 28.02 1.69
C PHE A 337 -21.53 26.94 0.77
N PHE A 338 -20.68 26.05 0.28
CA PHE A 338 -21.10 25.06 -0.72
C PHE A 338 -21.59 23.77 -0.05
N ILE A 339 -22.78 23.32 -0.46
CA ILE A 339 -23.37 22.04 -0.08
C ILE A 339 -23.60 21.28 -1.37
N ASP A 340 -22.84 20.21 -1.57
CA ASP A 340 -22.95 19.35 -2.73
C ASP A 340 -24.02 18.29 -2.50
N THR A 341 -24.90 18.15 -3.50
CA THR A 341 -26.00 17.17 -3.53
C THR A 341 -25.94 16.32 -4.80
N SER A 342 -24.86 16.42 -5.59
CA SER A 342 -24.70 15.77 -6.89
C SER A 342 -24.57 14.25 -6.82
N ALA A 343 -24.17 13.71 -5.66
CA ALA A 343 -24.06 12.28 -5.44
C ALA A 343 -25.43 11.55 -5.37
N GLY A 344 -26.55 12.28 -5.26
CA GLY A 344 -27.88 11.66 -5.31
C GLY A 344 -29.05 12.66 -5.36
N ASP A 345 -29.97 12.44 -6.31
CA ASP A 345 -31.20 13.25 -6.50
C ASP A 345 -32.26 13.09 -5.38
N CYS A 346 -31.91 12.46 -4.26
CA CYS A 346 -32.86 12.17 -3.20
C CYS A 346 -32.93 13.22 -2.08
N ALA A 347 -32.01 14.20 -2.03
CA ALA A 347 -32.05 15.30 -1.06
C ALA A 347 -32.87 16.49 -1.57
N ARG A 348 -33.78 17.03 -0.73
CA ARG A 348 -34.69 18.13 -1.10
C ARG A 348 -34.91 19.10 0.06
N ASN A 349 -35.43 20.28 -0.25
CA ASN A 349 -35.86 21.29 0.74
C ASN A 349 -34.76 21.68 1.74
N LEU A 350 -33.54 21.96 1.24
CA LEU A 350 -32.40 22.34 2.07
C LEU A 350 -32.67 23.66 2.81
N LYS A 351 -32.65 23.61 4.13
CA LYS A 351 -32.76 24.76 5.03
C LYS A 351 -31.45 24.95 5.76
N VAL A 352 -30.90 26.15 5.69
CA VAL A 352 -29.62 26.50 6.32
C VAL A 352 -29.84 27.67 7.27
N LYS A 353 -29.30 27.55 8.48
CA LYS A 353 -29.19 28.63 9.47
C LYS A 353 -27.73 28.76 9.86
N ILE A 354 -27.20 29.98 9.94
CA ILE A 354 -25.81 30.22 10.34
C ILE A 354 -25.79 31.18 11.53
N PHE A 355 -24.93 30.90 12.50
CA PHE A 355 -24.76 31.61 13.74
C PHE A 355 -23.29 32.01 13.92
N ASN A 356 -23.04 33.17 14.53
CA ASN A 356 -21.71 33.55 14.94
C ASN A 356 -21.28 32.84 16.25
N ARG A 357 -20.04 33.08 16.69
CA ARG A 357 -19.47 32.48 17.90
C ARG A 357 -20.24 32.75 19.21
N TRP A 358 -21.13 33.76 19.23
CA TRP A 358 -21.95 34.10 20.39
C TRP A 358 -23.38 33.53 20.30
N GLY A 359 -23.65 32.68 19.31
CA GLY A 359 -24.97 32.08 19.08
C GLY A 359 -25.99 33.03 18.44
N VAL A 360 -25.56 34.19 17.94
CA VAL A 360 -26.44 35.12 17.21
C VAL A 360 -26.57 34.65 15.76
N LYS A 361 -27.81 34.47 15.29
CA LYS A 361 -28.11 34.07 13.91
C LYS A 361 -27.79 35.20 12.94
N VAL A 362 -26.96 34.91 11.96
CA VAL A 362 -26.48 35.86 10.94
C VAL A 362 -27.06 35.58 9.56
N PHE A 363 -27.49 34.35 9.28
CA PHE A 363 -28.11 33.96 8.01
C PHE A 363 -29.17 32.88 8.22
N GLU A 364 -30.23 32.90 7.40
CA GLU A 364 -31.25 31.86 7.35
C GLU A 364 -31.93 31.80 5.98
N THR A 365 -32.09 30.58 5.45
CA THR A 365 -32.95 30.32 4.30
C THR A 365 -33.59 28.94 4.40
N ASN A 366 -34.72 28.76 3.71
CA ASN A 366 -35.42 27.49 3.61
C ASN A 366 -35.26 26.79 2.24
N ASN A 367 -34.56 27.43 1.29
CA ASN A 367 -34.38 26.94 -0.09
C ASN A 367 -32.92 27.12 -0.53
N TYR A 368 -31.97 26.59 0.25
CA TYR A 368 -30.55 26.78 0.00
C TYR A 368 -30.14 26.27 -1.39
N GLY A 369 -29.34 27.05 -2.13
CA GLY A 369 -28.88 26.72 -3.48
C GLY A 369 -29.87 27.02 -4.61
N VAL A 370 -31.13 27.33 -4.32
CA VAL A 370 -32.15 27.64 -5.33
C VAL A 370 -32.29 29.15 -5.51
N ASN A 371 -32.37 29.65 -6.75
CA ASN A 371 -32.58 31.08 -7.06
C ASN A 371 -31.61 32.04 -6.33
N GLY A 372 -30.35 31.62 -6.14
CA GLY A 372 -29.33 32.45 -5.49
C GLY A 372 -29.42 32.53 -3.96
N HIS A 373 -30.24 31.70 -3.31
CA HIS A 373 -30.27 31.63 -1.83
C HIS A 373 -29.07 30.85 -1.31
N ILE A 374 -27.92 31.52 -1.22
CA ILE A 374 -26.66 30.99 -0.71
C ILE A 374 -26.12 31.91 0.40
N PHE A 375 -25.13 31.42 1.15
CA PHE A 375 -24.41 32.24 2.12
C PHE A 375 -23.03 32.55 1.59
N ASP A 376 -22.80 33.82 1.31
CA ASP A 376 -21.61 34.41 0.68
C ASP A 376 -20.80 35.24 1.69
N GLY A 377 -20.96 34.96 3.00
CA GLY A 377 -20.28 35.70 4.05
C GLY A 377 -20.99 36.98 4.52
N TYR A 378 -22.14 37.34 3.94
CA TYR A 378 -22.92 38.50 4.35
C TYR A 378 -24.07 38.12 5.30
N SER A 379 -24.36 39.00 6.27
CA SER A 379 -25.49 38.83 7.20
C SER A 379 -26.81 39.26 6.56
N THR A 380 -27.87 38.44 6.71
CA THR A 380 -29.23 38.70 6.21
C THR A 380 -30.30 38.65 7.31
N GLY A 381 -29.89 38.79 8.59
CA GLY A 381 -30.76 38.69 9.75
C GLY A 381 -31.83 39.79 9.88
N ARG A 382 -33.06 39.40 10.28
CA ARG A 382 -34.28 40.23 10.42
C ARG A 382 -34.20 41.44 11.40
N LEU A 383 -33.05 41.71 12.02
CA LEU A 383 -32.86 42.76 13.04
C LEU A 383 -31.76 43.79 12.69
N THR A 384 -31.18 43.74 11.49
CA THR A 384 -30.13 44.70 11.08
C THR A 384 -30.66 45.60 9.98
N THR A 385 -30.73 46.90 10.25
CA THR A 385 -31.03 47.99 9.31
C THR A 385 -29.93 48.20 8.23
N LYS A 386 -29.12 47.17 7.94
CA LYS A 386 -28.04 47.13 6.96
C LYS A 386 -27.90 45.71 6.40
N ASP A 387 -28.62 45.39 5.34
CA ASP A 387 -28.54 44.12 4.59
C ASP A 387 -27.26 44.03 3.74
N SER A 388 -26.06 44.33 4.27
CA SER A 388 -24.86 44.41 3.40
C SER A 388 -23.50 44.34 4.10
N GLU A 389 -23.41 43.97 5.38
CA GLU A 389 -22.10 43.96 6.06
C GLU A 389 -21.46 42.58 5.98
N LEU A 390 -20.26 42.54 5.39
CA LEU A 390 -19.41 41.36 5.37
C LEU A 390 -19.07 40.97 6.80
N LEU A 391 -19.34 39.72 7.15
CA LEU A 391 -19.11 39.23 8.50
C LEU A 391 -17.60 39.12 8.77
N PRO A 392 -17.14 39.42 10.00
CA PRO A 392 -15.72 39.29 10.36
C PRO A 392 -15.21 37.86 10.19
N SER A 393 -13.94 37.73 9.82
CA SER A 393 -13.26 36.44 9.75
C SER A 393 -13.33 35.68 11.08
N GLY A 394 -13.56 34.39 11.00
CA GLY A 394 -13.63 33.50 12.16
C GLY A 394 -14.51 32.28 11.94
N THR A 395 -14.72 31.53 13.01
CA THR A 395 -15.57 30.34 13.02
C THR A 395 -17.03 30.71 13.29
N TYR A 396 -17.90 30.26 12.40
CA TYR A 396 -19.35 30.29 12.48
C TYR A 396 -19.86 28.87 12.65
N TYR A 397 -21.15 28.74 12.95
CA TYR A 397 -21.81 27.45 13.10
C TYR A 397 -23.05 27.42 12.22
N TYR A 398 -23.24 26.33 11.49
CA TYR A 398 -24.42 26.14 10.65
C TYR A 398 -25.31 25.02 11.21
N ILE A 399 -26.59 25.10 10.87
CA ILE A 399 -27.56 24.02 10.98
C ILE A 399 -28.11 23.78 9.57
N LEU A 400 -28.00 22.55 9.08
CA LEU A 400 -28.57 22.10 7.80
C LEU A 400 -29.69 21.10 8.08
N GLU A 401 -30.88 21.38 7.56
CA GLU A 401 -32.06 20.50 7.60
C GLU A 401 -32.52 20.21 6.17
N TYR A 402 -32.83 18.96 5.82
CA TYR A 402 -33.36 18.60 4.50
C TYR A 402 -34.21 17.32 4.55
N ASP A 403 -35.06 17.13 3.56
CA ASP A 403 -35.84 15.90 3.37
C ASP A 403 -35.07 14.95 2.45
N TYR A 404 -35.14 13.63 2.68
CA TYR A 404 -34.41 12.63 1.87
C TYR A 404 -35.25 11.40 1.47
N GLY A 405 -34.84 10.68 0.42
CA GLY A 405 -35.56 9.49 -0.08
C GLY A 405 -36.88 9.80 -0.82
N ASN A 406 -37.81 8.84 -0.88
CA ASN A 406 -39.08 9.05 -1.59
C ASN A 406 -39.99 10.06 -0.86
N GLU A 407 -40.79 10.85 -1.60
CA GLU A 407 -41.70 11.85 -1.02
C GLU A 407 -42.73 11.23 -0.05
N ALA A 408 -43.10 9.97 -0.30
CA ALA A 408 -44.06 9.25 0.51
C ALA A 408 -43.55 8.94 1.94
N ASP A 409 -42.24 8.85 2.13
CA ASP A 409 -41.63 8.34 3.36
C ASP A 409 -41.43 9.45 4.42
N ASN A 410 -41.53 10.74 4.03
CA ASN A 410 -41.37 11.90 4.91
C ASN A 410 -40.07 11.89 5.76
N ASN A 411 -38.98 11.33 5.24
CA ASN A 411 -37.71 11.27 5.97
C ASN A 411 -37.05 12.65 6.04
N ARG A 412 -36.49 12.98 7.21
CA ARG A 412 -35.83 14.26 7.49
C ARG A 412 -34.46 14.04 8.12
N HIS A 413 -33.48 14.80 7.63
CA HIS A 413 -32.15 14.86 8.21
C HIS A 413 -31.89 16.26 8.79
N LYS A 414 -31.20 16.31 9.93
CA LYS A 414 -30.77 17.54 10.58
C LYS A 414 -29.37 17.35 11.16
N GLN A 415 -28.49 18.25 10.80
CA GLN A 415 -27.12 18.30 11.32
C GLN A 415 -26.72 19.72 11.71
N ALA A 416 -25.67 19.82 12.51
CA ALA A 416 -24.99 21.06 12.79
C ALA A 416 -23.49 20.87 12.55
N GLY A 417 -22.83 21.91 12.07
CA GLY A 417 -21.38 21.90 11.83
C GLY A 417 -20.80 23.30 12.01
N PHE A 418 -19.49 23.41 11.85
CA PHE A 418 -18.80 24.69 11.84
C PHE A 418 -18.55 25.15 10.40
N LEU A 419 -18.36 26.45 10.23
CA LEU A 419 -18.07 27.12 8.96
C LEU A 419 -16.95 28.13 9.21
N TYR A 420 -15.84 28.02 8.50
CA TYR A 420 -14.78 29.02 8.54
C TYR A 420 -15.08 30.10 7.51
N LEU A 421 -15.20 31.34 7.97
CA LEU A 421 -15.28 32.51 7.10
C LEU A 421 -13.95 33.27 7.16
N SER A 422 -13.36 33.52 6.00
CA SER A 422 -12.19 34.38 5.87
C SER A 422 -12.51 35.57 4.97
N ALA A 423 -12.96 36.65 5.60
CA ALA A 423 -13.05 37.97 4.97
C ALA A 423 -11.63 38.53 4.79
N ASN A 424 -11.19 38.68 3.55
CA ASN A 424 -9.95 39.40 3.19
C ASN A 424 -10.25 40.85 2.87
#